data_AF-E4XJQ4-F1
#
_entry.id   AF-E4XJQ4-F1
#
_cell.length_a   1.000
_cell.length_b   1.000
_cell.length_c   1.000
_cell.angle_alpha   90.00
_cell.angle_beta   90.00
_cell.angle_gamma   90.00
#
_symmetry.space_group_name_H-M   'P 1'
#
loop_
_entity.id
_entity.type
_entity.pdbx_description
1 polymer ?
#
loop_
_entity_poly.entity_id
_entity_poly.type
_entity_poly.pdbx_seq_one_letter_code
_entity_poly.pdbx_strand_id
1 'polypeptide(L)'
;MKNYFLKLHNFERTEKIAMAEVQIKKKRTFKKYTFRGVDLDQLLNLKTENLVELLGCRQRRHYARGIKRREENLLKRLRKR
;
A
#
# COMPACT_ATOMS: atom_id res chain seq x y z
N MET A 1 1.41 33.28 43.09
CA MET A 1 1.63 31.83 43.36
C MET A 1 0.63 30.92 42.63
N LYS A 2 -0.69 31.09 42.78
CA LYS A 2 -1.72 30.16 42.22
C LYS A 2 -1.74 30.03 40.68
N ASN A 3 -1.32 31.05 39.92
CA ASN A 3 -1.25 31.00 38.45
C ASN A 3 -0.13 30.10 37.91
N TYR A 4 0.97 29.91 38.64
CA TYR A 4 2.06 29.02 38.23
C TYR A 4 1.69 27.55 38.42
N PHE A 5 1.00 27.23 39.51
CA PHE A 5 0.54 25.87 39.79
C PHE A 5 -0.47 25.37 38.75
N LEU A 6 -1.44 26.21 38.36
CA LEU A 6 -2.40 25.86 37.30
C LEU A 6 -1.71 25.72 35.93
N LYS A 7 -0.70 26.55 35.64
CA LYS A 7 0.08 26.50 34.40
C LYS A 7 0.94 25.24 34.31
N LEU A 8 1.58 24.82 35.40
CA LEU A 8 2.35 23.58 35.49
C LEU A 8 1.45 22.35 35.33
N HIS A 9 0.32 22.32 36.03
CA HIS A 9 -0.63 21.19 35.89
C HIS A 9 -1.21 21.09 34.48
N ASN A 10 -1.47 22.22 33.81
CA ASN A 10 -1.91 22.21 32.41
C ASN A 10 -0.79 21.74 31.46
N PHE A 11 0.47 22.09 31.74
CA PHE A 11 1.64 21.64 30.97
C PHE A 11 1.87 20.13 31.07
N GLU A 12 1.84 19.58 32.29
CA GLU A 12 1.92 18.13 32.50
C GLU A 12 0.77 17.37 31.85
N ARG A 13 -0.44 17.96 31.85
CA ARG A 13 -1.61 17.40 31.18
C ARG A 13 -1.42 17.37 29.65
N THR A 14 -0.86 18.43 29.07
CA THR A 14 -0.56 18.47 27.63
C THR A 14 0.53 17.48 27.21
N GLU A 15 1.58 17.31 28.02
CA GLU A 15 2.64 16.32 27.74
C GLU A 15 2.10 14.89 27.83
N LYS A 16 1.26 14.59 28.83
CA LYS A 16 0.60 13.28 28.92
C LYS A 16 -0.29 12.97 27.71
N ILE A 17 -1.05 13.96 27.22
CA ILE A 17 -1.88 13.79 26.02
C ILE A 17 -1.00 13.54 24.79
N ALA A 18 0.07 14.32 24.62
CA ALA A 18 1.01 14.13 23.50
C ALA A 18 1.70 12.75 23.54
N MET A 19 2.14 12.29 24.71
CA MET A 19 2.74 10.95 24.86
C MET A 19 1.72 9.82 24.59
N ALA A 20 0.47 10.00 25.03
CA ALA A 20 -0.62 9.06 24.73
C ALA A 20 -0.94 9.00 23.23
N GLU A 21 -0.98 10.15 22.53
CA GLU A 21 -1.18 10.20 21.08
C GLU A 21 -0.04 9.52 20.30
N VAL A 22 1.21 9.66 20.75
CA VAL A 22 2.37 8.99 20.16
C VAL A 22 2.31 7.47 20.36
N GLN A 23 1.81 6.99 21.52
CA GLN A 23 1.60 5.56 21.77
C GLN A 23 0.44 4.97 20.95
N ILE A 24 -0.61 5.76 20.69
CA ILE A 24 -1.79 5.32 19.93
C ILE A 24 -1.53 5.29 18.41
N LYS A 25 -0.53 6.04 17.92
CA LYS A 25 -0.06 5.92 16.53
C LYS A 25 0.57 4.54 16.32
N LYS A 26 -0.27 3.56 15.96
CA LYS A 26 0.13 2.23 15.51
C LYS A 26 1.27 2.41 14.49
N LYS A 27 2.46 1.94 14.87
CA LYS A 27 3.61 1.84 13.97
C LYS A 27 3.12 1.11 12.72
N ARG A 28 3.21 1.77 11.56
CA ARG A 28 2.80 1.17 10.28
C ARG A 28 3.71 -0.04 10.03
N THR A 29 3.17 -1.24 10.21
CA THR A 29 3.89 -2.47 9.83
C THR A 29 3.97 -2.54 8.32
N PHE A 30 5.13 -2.93 7.79
CA PHE A 30 5.30 -3.17 6.37
C PHE A 30 4.30 -4.22 5.90
N LYS A 31 3.45 -3.89 4.92
CA LYS A 31 2.52 -4.83 4.32
C LYS A 31 3.24 -5.50 3.15
N LYS A 32 3.62 -6.76 3.32
CA LYS A 32 4.13 -7.58 2.22
C LYS A 32 2.97 -7.96 1.31
N TYR A 33 3.02 -7.54 0.05
CA TYR A 33 1.98 -7.87 -0.91
C TYR A 33 2.31 -9.21 -1.57
N THR A 34 1.37 -10.14 -1.47
CA THR A 34 1.47 -11.46 -2.07
C THR A 34 0.21 -11.73 -2.89
N PHE A 35 0.36 -12.21 -4.12
CA PHE A 35 -0.77 -12.63 -4.95
C PHE A 35 -0.67 -14.12 -5.23
N ARG A 36 -1.68 -14.89 -4.80
CA ARG A 36 -1.74 -16.35 -5.02
C ARG A 36 -0.46 -17.09 -4.56
N GLY A 37 0.18 -16.60 -3.49
CA GLY A 37 1.42 -17.17 -2.96
C GLY A 37 2.72 -16.67 -3.62
N VAL A 38 2.63 -15.72 -4.57
CA VAL A 38 3.77 -15.11 -5.26
C VAL A 38 4.01 -13.69 -4.73
N ASP A 39 5.25 -13.37 -4.38
CA ASP A 39 5.67 -12.06 -3.87
C ASP A 39 5.68 -10.97 -4.97
N LEU A 40 5.56 -9.70 -4.58
CA LEU A 40 5.57 -8.57 -5.51
C LEU A 40 6.81 -8.52 -6.42
N ASP A 41 8.01 -8.67 -5.85
CA ASP A 41 9.26 -8.60 -6.61
C ASP A 41 9.36 -9.74 -7.64
N GLN A 42 8.82 -10.91 -7.29
CA GLN A 42 8.74 -12.03 -8.21
C GLN A 42 7.73 -11.76 -9.32
N LEU A 43 6.54 -11.22 -9.00
CA LEU A 43 5.50 -10.89 -9.98
C LEU A 43 5.99 -9.90 -11.05
N LEU A 44 6.86 -8.96 -10.68
CA LEU A 44 7.43 -7.97 -11.62
C LEU A 44 8.40 -8.61 -12.64
N ASN A 45 9.06 -9.70 -12.26
CA ASN A 45 10.02 -10.41 -13.10
C ASN A 45 9.40 -11.56 -13.92
N LEU A 46 8.12 -11.89 -13.67
CA LEU A 46 7.44 -12.94 -14.40
C LEU A 46 7.15 -12.53 -15.85
N LYS A 47 7.30 -13.51 -16.75
CA LYS A 47 6.77 -13.42 -18.11
C LYS A 47 5.25 -13.41 -18.08
N THR A 48 4.64 -12.78 -19.10
CA THR A 48 3.19 -12.64 -19.23
C THR A 48 2.46 -13.98 -19.27
N GLU A 49 3.05 -15.01 -19.88
CA GLU A 49 2.46 -16.36 -19.97
C GLU A 49 2.21 -16.95 -18.57
N ASN A 50 3.28 -17.02 -17.76
CA ASN A 50 3.21 -17.51 -16.39
C ASN A 50 2.30 -16.64 -15.50
N LEU A 51 2.29 -15.32 -15.72
CA LEU A 51 1.41 -14.41 -14.99
C LEU A 51 -0.07 -14.70 -15.30
N VAL A 52 -0.41 -14.96 -16.56
CA VAL A 52 -1.79 -15.19 -17.00
C VAL A 52 -2.40 -16.42 -16.31
N GLU A 53 -1.62 -17.48 -16.10
CA GLU A 53 -2.08 -18.69 -15.40
C GLU A 53 -2.59 -18.38 -13.97
N LEU A 54 -1.91 -17.46 -13.27
CA LEU A 54 -2.27 -17.03 -11.91
C LEU A 54 -3.53 -16.15 -11.86
N LEU A 55 -3.92 -15.52 -12.97
CA LEU A 55 -5.09 -14.65 -13.04
C LEU A 55 -6.41 -15.44 -12.99
N GLY A 56 -7.52 -14.75 -12.76
CA GLY A 56 -8.87 -15.35 -12.79
C GLY A 56 -9.35 -15.74 -14.19
N CYS A 57 -10.43 -16.52 -14.26
CA CYS A 57 -10.96 -17.07 -15.51
C CYS A 57 -11.30 -16.01 -16.58
N ARG A 58 -11.82 -14.84 -16.16
CA ARG A 58 -12.21 -13.77 -17.09
C ARG A 58 -11.00 -13.11 -17.72
N GLN A 59 -9.99 -12.79 -16.90
CA GLN A 59 -8.75 -12.19 -17.38
C GLN A 59 -8.02 -13.17 -18.32
N ARG A 60 -7.91 -14.45 -17.95
CA ARG A 60 -7.33 -15.48 -18.83
C ARG A 60 -8.03 -15.55 -20.18
N ARG A 61 -9.37 -15.55 -20.20
CA ARG A 61 -10.16 -15.56 -21.44
C ARG A 61 -9.92 -14.32 -22.30
N HIS A 62 -9.75 -13.16 -21.68
CA HIS A 62 -9.41 -11.92 -22.40
C HIS A 62 -8.03 -12.02 -23.06
N TYR A 63 -7.00 -12.44 -22.31
CA TYR A 63 -5.66 -12.66 -22.86
C TYR A 63 -5.62 -13.72 -23.97
N ALA A 64 -6.34 -14.83 -23.80
CA ALA A 64 -6.43 -15.89 -24.82
C ALA A 64 -7.09 -15.43 -26.12
N ARG A 65 -8.01 -14.46 -26.06
CA ARG A 65 -8.63 -13.85 -27.24
C ARG A 65 -7.75 -12.78 -27.89
N GLY A 66 -6.80 -12.23 -27.14
CA GLY A 66 -5.90 -11.18 -27.59
C GLY A 66 -6.19 -9.81 -26.97
N ILE A 67 -5.10 -9.10 -26.67
CA ILE A 67 -5.13 -7.75 -26.09
C ILE A 67 -5.48 -6.74 -27.19
N LYS A 68 -6.41 -5.83 -26.90
CA LYS A 68 -6.79 -4.80 -27.88
C LYS A 68 -5.75 -3.68 -27.93
N ARG A 69 -5.59 -3.06 -29.10
CA ARG A 69 -4.64 -1.94 -29.31
C ARG A 69 -4.81 -0.79 -28.31
N ARG A 70 -6.04 -0.51 -27.87
CA ARG A 70 -6.33 0.51 -26.84
C ARG A 70 -5.61 0.22 -25.51
N GLU A 71 -5.59 -1.03 -25.09
CA GLU A 71 -5.00 -1.48 -23.81
C GLU A 71 -3.48 -1.49 -23.91
N GLU A 72 -2.94 -1.96 -25.03
CA GLU A 72 -1.51 -1.95 -25.29
C GLU A 72 -0.95 -0.51 -25.30
N ASN A 73 -1.66 0.42 -25.95
CA ASN A 73 -1.30 1.83 -25.96
C ASN A 73 -1.31 2.44 -24.56
N LEU A 74 -2.29 2.08 -23.73
CA LEU A 74 -2.35 2.54 -22.35
C LEU A 74 -1.14 2.04 -21.56
N LEU A 75 -0.79 0.76 -21.66
CA LEU A 75 0.37 0.18 -20.98
C LEU A 75 1.68 0.85 -21.41
N LYS A 76 1.85 1.11 -22.71
CA LYS A 76 3.03 1.84 -23.23
C LYS A 76 3.11 3.26 -22.66
N ARG A 77 1.97 3.98 -22.58
CA ARG A 77 1.91 5.32 -22.00
C ARG A 77 2.26 5.33 -20.50
N LEU A 78 1.79 4.35 -19.73
CA LEU A 78 2.08 4.25 -18.30
C LEU A 78 3.53 3.86 -17.99
N ARG A 79 4.16 3.08 -18.87
CA ARG A 79 5.57 2.67 -18.73
C ARG A 79 6.55 3.77 -19.17
N LYS A 80 6.12 4.65 -20.06
CA LYS A 80 6.91 5.79 -20.51
C LYS A 80 6.76 6.89 -19.46
N ARG A 81 7.81 7.08 -18.66
CA ARG A 81 7.96 8.28 -17.83
C ARG A 81 8.08 9.51 -18.72
#